data_AF-A0A7L1M7A1-F1
#
_entry.id   AF-A0A7L1M7A1-F1
#
_cell.length_a   1.000
_cell.length_b   1.000
_cell.length_c   1.000
_cell.angle_alpha   90.00
_cell.angle_beta   90.00
_cell.angle_gamma   90.00
#
_symmetry.space_group_name_H-M   'P 1'
#
loop_
_entity.id
_entity.type
_entity.pdbx_description
1 polymer ?
#
loop_
_entity_poly.entity_id
_entity_poly.type
_entity_poly.pdbx_seq_one_letter_code
_entity_poly.pdbx_strand_id
1 'polypeptide(L)'
;YDGKCVFCRIAHREEPGTALLPCEDEDLVCFRDIKPGAPHHYLVVPVNHMGNCKTLKTEHIPLVKRMMEVGKAVLQKNNFNDLNDVRMGFHWPPFCSIAHLHLHVLAPASQLGFLSRIYYRINSYWFIT
;
A
#
# COMPACT_ATOMS: atom_id res chain seq x y z
N TYR A 1 -16.39 8.34 0.45
CA TYR A 1 -15.58 9.15 1.38
C TYR A 1 -16.08 8.94 2.80
N ASP A 2 -15.19 8.75 3.77
CA ASP A 2 -15.51 8.67 5.21
C ASP A 2 -14.53 9.59 5.97
N GLY A 3 -15.03 10.68 6.56
CA GLY A 3 -14.20 11.67 7.26
C GLY A 3 -13.51 11.15 8.53
N LYS A 4 -13.97 10.02 9.09
CA LYS A 4 -13.30 9.36 10.23
C LYS A 4 -12.10 8.52 9.78
N CYS A 5 -12.05 8.12 8.51
CA CYS A 5 -10.96 7.34 7.95
C CYS A 5 -9.74 8.23 7.64
N VAL A 6 -8.63 8.00 8.32
CA VAL A 6 -7.37 8.74 8.08
C VAL A 6 -6.86 8.60 6.65
N PHE A 7 -7.05 7.45 5.99
CA PHE A 7 -6.63 7.27 4.61
C PHE A 7 -7.52 8.02 3.61
N CYS A 8 -8.81 8.22 3.91
CA CYS A 8 -9.63 9.13 3.12
C CYS A 8 -9.12 10.57 3.24
N ARG A 9 -8.84 11.04 4.47
CA ARG A 9 -8.28 12.38 4.66
C ARG A 9 -6.95 12.57 3.95
N ILE A 10 -6.05 11.57 3.98
CA ILE A 10 -4.80 11.60 3.21
C ILE A 10 -5.08 11.68 1.70
N ALA A 11 -5.96 10.83 1.17
CA ALA A 11 -6.31 10.85 -0.26
C ALA A 11 -6.90 12.19 -0.73
N HIS A 12 -7.64 12.87 0.15
CA HIS A 12 -8.21 14.20 -0.11
C HIS A 12 -7.28 15.36 0.31
N ARG A 13 -6.03 15.09 0.70
CA ARG A 13 -5.03 16.09 1.11
C ARG A 13 -5.44 16.91 2.34
N GLU A 14 -6.24 16.33 3.21
CA GLU A 14 -6.74 16.92 4.46
C GLU A 14 -5.85 16.56 5.67
N GLU A 15 -4.86 15.69 5.48
CA GLU A 15 -3.92 15.25 6.54
C GLU A 15 -2.54 15.90 6.35
N PRO A 16 -2.23 17.00 7.05
CA PRO A 16 -1.08 17.86 6.76
C PRO A 16 0.29 17.19 6.98
N GLY A 17 0.33 16.09 7.75
CA GLY A 17 1.56 15.34 8.03
C GLY A 17 1.97 14.33 6.95
N THR A 18 1.14 14.13 5.92
CA THR A 18 1.37 13.07 4.92
C THR A 18 1.40 13.64 3.51
N ALA A 19 2.59 13.68 2.91
CA ALA A 19 2.75 14.08 1.52
C ALA A 19 2.39 12.93 0.56
N LEU A 20 1.62 13.25 -0.49
CA LEU A 20 1.35 12.31 -1.57
C LEU A 20 2.56 12.25 -2.53
N LEU A 21 2.88 11.03 -2.96
CA LEU A 21 3.88 10.76 -3.98
C LEU A 21 3.22 10.87 -5.36
N PRO A 22 3.91 11.41 -6.38
CA PRO A 22 3.35 11.52 -7.73
C PRO A 22 2.98 10.16 -8.33
N CYS A 23 1.70 9.99 -8.65
CA CYS A 23 1.15 8.85 -9.41
C CYS A 23 0.30 9.38 -10.58
N GLU A 24 0.20 8.58 -11.65
CA GLU A 24 -0.51 8.95 -12.89
C GLU A 24 -1.97 8.48 -12.91
N ASP A 25 -2.38 7.68 -11.93
CA ASP A 25 -3.75 7.19 -11.78
C ASP A 25 -4.55 8.19 -10.92
N GLU A 26 -5.69 8.68 -11.45
CA GLU A 26 -6.54 9.67 -10.79
C GLU A 26 -7.40 9.08 -9.67
N ASP A 27 -7.64 7.76 -9.70
CA ASP A 27 -8.45 7.05 -8.70
C ASP A 27 -7.60 6.48 -7.56
N LEU A 28 -6.26 6.57 -7.65
CA LEU A 28 -5.32 6.05 -6.67
C LEU A 28 -4.41 7.16 -6.15
N VAL A 29 -4.06 7.07 -4.88
CA VAL A 29 -2.99 7.87 -4.27
C VAL A 29 -1.91 6.96 -3.72
N CYS A 30 -0.69 7.48 -3.66
CA CYS A 30 0.44 6.80 -3.04
C CYS A 30 1.10 7.71 -2.01
N PHE A 31 1.48 7.17 -0.87
CA PHE A 31 2.20 7.92 0.17
C PHE A 31 3.11 7.01 0.99
N ARG A 32 4.05 7.60 1.73
CA ARG A 32 4.97 6.86 2.58
C ARG A 32 4.30 6.39 3.86
N ASP A 33 4.55 5.14 4.24
CA ASP A 33 4.11 4.63 5.55
C ASP A 33 4.86 5.36 6.66
N ILE A 34 4.14 5.76 7.72
CA ILE A 34 4.70 6.47 8.89
C ILE A 34 5.66 5.60 9.71
N LYS A 35 5.52 4.26 9.62
CA LYS A 35 6.40 3.26 10.26
C LYS A 35 6.99 2.35 9.17
N PRO A 36 8.00 2.83 8.42
CA PRO A 36 8.54 2.08 7.29
C PRO A 36 9.16 0.75 7.74
N GLY A 37 8.73 -0.36 7.13
CA GLY A 37 9.27 -1.70 7.39
C GLY A 37 10.48 -2.07 6.52
N ALA A 38 10.70 -1.31 5.46
CA ALA A 38 11.79 -1.35 4.48
C ALA A 38 12.18 0.09 4.10
N PRO A 39 13.36 0.34 3.47
CA PRO A 39 13.78 1.67 3.05
C PRO A 39 12.73 2.44 2.23
N HIS A 40 12.12 1.75 1.26
CA HIS A 40 10.92 2.16 0.56
C HIS A 40 9.73 1.38 1.12
N HIS A 41 8.88 2.04 1.88
CA HIS A 41 7.60 1.50 2.32
C HIS A 41 6.50 2.49 1.95
N TYR A 42 5.74 2.16 0.92
CA TYR A 42 4.67 2.98 0.39
C TYR A 42 3.33 2.26 0.51
N LEU A 43 2.26 3.06 0.59
CA LEU A 43 0.89 2.61 0.60
C LEU A 43 0.19 3.16 -0.63
N VAL A 44 -0.32 2.27 -1.49
CA VAL A 44 -1.19 2.64 -2.61
C VAL A 44 -2.64 2.45 -2.16
N VAL A 45 -3.45 3.51 -2.26
CA VAL A 45 -4.79 3.58 -1.66
C VAL A 45 -5.77 4.17 -2.68
N PRO A 46 -6.98 3.60 -2.86
CA PRO A 46 -8.02 4.24 -3.66
C PRO A 46 -8.47 5.58 -3.05
N VAL A 47 -8.78 6.56 -3.90
CA VAL A 47 -9.39 7.83 -3.46
C VAL A 47 -10.76 7.56 -2.84
N ASN A 48 -11.55 6.72 -3.51
CA ASN A 48 -12.85 6.30 -3.03
C ASN A 48 -12.72 5.28 -1.90
N HIS A 49 -13.31 5.60 -0.73
CA HIS A 49 -13.31 4.69 0.42
C HIS A 49 -13.85 3.31 0.04
N MET A 50 -13.01 2.31 0.22
CA MET A 50 -13.34 0.90 0.10
C MET A 50 -12.89 0.20 1.38
N GLY A 51 -13.56 -0.86 1.81
CA GLY A 51 -13.13 -1.66 2.96
C GLY A 51 -11.74 -2.30 2.78
N ASN A 52 -11.36 -3.24 3.63
CA ASN A 52 -10.07 -3.92 3.50
C ASN A 52 -10.07 -4.98 2.37
N CYS A 53 -8.96 -5.71 2.21
CA CYS A 53 -8.82 -6.73 1.17
C CYS A 53 -9.90 -7.84 1.18
N LYS A 54 -10.63 -8.07 2.29
CA LYS A 54 -11.78 -9.01 2.31
C LYS A 54 -12.97 -8.55 1.49
N THR A 55 -13.07 -7.25 1.17
CA THR A 55 -14.14 -6.73 0.33
C THR A 55 -13.84 -6.85 -1.16
N LEU A 56 -12.62 -7.27 -1.52
CA LEU A 56 -12.24 -7.51 -2.91
C LEU A 56 -13.03 -8.69 -3.48
N LYS A 57 -13.39 -8.56 -4.75
CA LYS A 57 -14.12 -9.54 -5.56
C LYS A 57 -13.45 -9.61 -6.93
N THR A 58 -13.84 -10.58 -7.75
CA THR A 58 -13.30 -10.74 -9.12
C THR A 58 -13.43 -9.48 -9.97
N GLU A 59 -14.50 -8.70 -9.81
CA GLU A 59 -14.70 -7.42 -10.50
C GLU A 59 -13.63 -6.35 -10.17
N HIS A 60 -12.95 -6.50 -9.03
CA HIS A 60 -11.90 -5.58 -8.56
C HIS A 60 -10.49 -5.98 -9.03
N ILE A 61 -10.33 -7.07 -9.80
CA ILE A 61 -9.03 -7.46 -10.37
C ILE A 61 -8.34 -6.30 -11.12
N PRO A 62 -9.04 -5.51 -11.96
CA PRO A 62 -8.41 -4.37 -12.64
C PRO A 62 -7.88 -3.32 -11.67
N LEU A 63 -8.60 -3.04 -10.56
CA LEU A 63 -8.16 -2.11 -9.53
C LEU A 63 -6.85 -2.58 -8.88
N VAL A 64 -6.79 -3.84 -8.45
CA VAL A 64 -5.59 -4.41 -7.80
C VAL A 64 -4.38 -4.38 -8.74
N LYS A 65 -4.57 -4.68 -10.02
CA LYS A 65 -3.50 -4.58 -11.03
C LYS A 65 -2.95 -3.15 -11.15
N ARG A 66 -3.83 -2.16 -11.25
CA ARG A 66 -3.41 -0.75 -11.29
C ARG A 66 -2.68 -0.32 -10.02
N MET A 67 -3.13 -0.78 -8.85
CA MET A 67 -2.43 -0.52 -7.58
C MET A 67 -1.00 -1.05 -7.59
N MET A 68 -0.77 -2.26 -8.13
CA MET A 68 0.57 -2.83 -8.28
C MET A 68 1.43 -2.05 -9.29
N GLU A 69 0.84 -1.63 -10.41
CA GLU A 69 1.52 -0.82 -11.43
C GLU A 69 1.94 0.54 -10.86
N VAL A 70 1.05 1.24 -10.16
CA VAL A 70 1.34 2.49 -9.45
C VAL A 70 2.47 2.27 -8.43
N GLY A 71 2.41 1.20 -7.64
CA GLY A 71 3.46 0.86 -6.68
C GLY A 71 4.84 0.72 -7.32
N LYS A 72 4.93 0.01 -8.45
CA LYS A 72 6.18 -0.17 -9.21
C LYS A 72 6.68 1.14 -9.80
N ALA A 73 5.79 1.92 -10.41
CA ALA A 73 6.13 3.21 -11.01
C ALA A 73 6.66 4.18 -9.94
N VAL A 74 6.04 4.22 -8.75
CA VAL A 74 6.51 5.06 -7.64
C VAL A 74 7.88 4.61 -7.14
N LEU A 75 8.17 3.31 -7.06
CA LEU A 75 9.51 2.82 -6.72
C LEU A 75 10.57 3.32 -7.72
N GLN A 76 10.30 3.19 -9.02
CA GLN A 76 11.21 3.64 -10.07
C GLN A 76 11.44 5.16 -10.02
N LYS A 77 10.36 5.94 -9.84
CA LYS A 77 10.45 7.41 -9.64
C LYS A 77 11.26 7.79 -8.39
N ASN A 78 11.34 6.90 -7.40
CA ASN A 78 12.15 7.08 -6.19
C ASN A 78 13.50 6.33 -6.25
N ASN A 79 14.03 6.10 -7.46
CA ASN A 79 15.35 5.51 -7.72
C ASN A 79 15.51 4.04 -7.29
N PHE A 80 14.42 3.29 -7.14
CA PHE A 80 14.47 1.85 -6.90
C PHE A 80 14.02 1.08 -8.15
N ASN A 81 14.96 0.40 -8.81
CA ASN A 81 14.72 -0.27 -10.10
C ASN A 81 14.74 -1.81 -10.05
N ASP A 82 15.23 -2.42 -8.96
CA ASP A 82 15.27 -3.88 -8.83
C ASP A 82 13.92 -4.45 -8.41
N LEU A 83 13.00 -4.56 -9.38
CA LEU A 83 11.65 -5.05 -9.14
C LEU A 83 11.56 -6.52 -8.70
N ASN A 84 12.68 -7.27 -8.74
CA ASN A 84 12.74 -8.63 -8.20
C ASN A 84 12.88 -8.65 -6.68
N ASP A 85 13.37 -7.57 -6.07
CA ASP A 85 13.53 -7.41 -4.63
C ASP A 85 12.42 -6.53 -4.03
N VAL A 86 11.17 -6.77 -4.46
CA VAL A 86 9.99 -6.04 -4.01
C VAL A 86 9.00 -7.00 -3.39
N ARG A 87 8.36 -6.56 -2.30
CA ARG A 87 7.21 -7.25 -1.70
C ARG A 87 5.99 -6.34 -1.75
N MET A 88 4.94 -6.84 -2.41
CA MET A 88 3.64 -6.17 -2.45
C MET A 88 2.57 -7.07 -1.84
N GLY A 89 1.61 -6.49 -1.14
CA GLY A 89 0.51 -7.26 -0.56
C GLY A 89 -0.38 -6.47 0.38
N PHE A 90 -1.35 -7.16 0.97
CA PHE A 90 -2.36 -6.60 1.87
C PHE A 90 -2.32 -7.31 3.22
N HIS A 91 -2.54 -6.57 4.30
CA HIS A 91 -2.79 -7.18 5.60
C HIS A 91 -4.21 -7.75 5.70
N TRP A 92 -4.31 -9.00 6.11
CA TRP A 92 -5.59 -9.70 6.28
C TRP A 92 -6.20 -9.40 7.66
N PRO A 93 -7.48 -8.96 7.74
CA PRO A 93 -8.16 -8.73 9.02
C PRO A 93 -8.24 -9.99 9.90
N PRO A 94 -8.07 -9.88 11.23
CA PRO A 94 -8.08 -8.64 12.03
C PRO A 94 -6.74 -7.90 12.13
N PHE A 95 -5.70 -8.36 11.43
CA PHE A 95 -4.35 -7.79 11.50
C PHE A 95 -4.13 -6.56 10.60
N CYS A 96 -5.20 -5.88 10.19
CA CYS A 96 -5.14 -4.62 9.45
C CYS A 96 -5.42 -3.45 10.42
N SER A 97 -4.56 -2.43 10.40
CA SER A 97 -4.74 -1.28 11.30
C SER A 97 -5.83 -0.32 10.81
N ILE A 98 -5.97 -0.17 9.49
CA ILE A 98 -6.92 0.75 8.86
C ILE A 98 -7.87 -0.02 7.94
N ALA A 99 -9.18 0.17 8.14
CA ALA A 99 -10.23 -0.45 7.33
C ALA A 99 -10.50 0.31 6.01
N HIS A 100 -9.44 0.69 5.30
CA HIS A 100 -9.49 1.24 3.95
C HIS A 100 -8.48 0.48 3.10
N LEU A 101 -8.87 -0.09 1.96
CA LEU A 101 -7.98 -0.85 1.09
C LEU A 101 -6.65 -0.12 0.84
N HIS A 102 -5.53 -0.78 1.14
CA HIS A 102 -4.20 -0.24 0.92
C HIS A 102 -3.23 -1.36 0.56
N LEU A 103 -2.55 -1.22 -0.57
CA LEU A 103 -1.49 -2.12 -0.97
C LEU A 103 -0.18 -1.64 -0.32
N HIS A 104 0.45 -2.51 0.46
CA HIS A 104 1.83 -2.29 0.91
C HIS A 104 2.78 -2.51 -0.25
N VAL A 105 3.71 -1.60 -0.44
CA VAL A 105 4.81 -1.69 -1.40
C VAL A 105 6.11 -1.54 -0.63
N LEU A 106 6.84 -2.64 -0.47
CA LEU A 106 8.05 -2.73 0.34
C LEU A 106 9.25 -3.07 -0.56
N ALA A 107 10.30 -2.24 -0.48
CA ALA A 107 11.53 -2.46 -1.21
C ALA A 107 12.74 -1.82 -0.51
N PRO A 108 13.94 -2.37 -0.66
CA PRO A 108 14.22 -3.76 -1.01
C PRO A 108 13.64 -4.73 0.03
N ALA A 109 13.02 -5.82 -0.43
CA ALA A 109 12.46 -6.86 0.45
C ALA A 109 13.55 -7.61 1.24
N SER A 110 14.76 -7.70 0.68
CA SER A 110 15.95 -8.24 1.33
C SER A 110 16.36 -7.46 2.60
N GLN A 111 16.02 -6.16 2.67
CA GLN A 111 16.34 -5.27 3.79
C GLN A 111 15.15 -5.02 4.74
N LEU A 112 14.13 -5.89 4.72
CA LEU A 112 13.09 -5.86 5.74
C LEU A 112 13.71 -6.03 7.13
N GLY A 113 13.35 -5.13 8.05
CA GLY A 113 13.74 -5.24 9.46
C GLY A 113 13.27 -6.56 10.10
N PHE A 114 13.89 -6.98 11.21
CA PHE A 114 13.62 -8.29 11.83
C PHE A 114 12.13 -8.56 12.06
N LEU A 115 11.42 -7.62 12.70
CA LEU A 115 9.97 -7.73 12.93
C LEU A 115 9.16 -7.61 11.63
N SER A 116 9.56 -6.72 10.72
CA SER A 116 8.93 -6.56 9.40
C SER A 116 8.95 -7.85 8.59
N ARG A 117 10.03 -8.65 8.67
CA ARG A 117 10.11 -9.96 8.00
C ARG A 117 9.03 -10.93 8.48
N ILE A 118 8.59 -10.81 9.72
CA ILE A 118 7.49 -11.60 10.29
C ILE A 118 6.16 -11.05 9.80
N TYR A 119 5.93 -9.74 9.92
CA TYR A 119 4.66 -9.10 9.56
C TYR A 119 4.34 -9.20 8.07
N TYR A 120 5.34 -9.09 7.20
CA TYR A 120 5.17 -9.14 5.75
C TYR A 120 5.54 -10.51 5.18
N ARG A 121 5.50 -11.59 5.96
CA ARG A 121 5.91 -12.92 5.49
C ARG A 121 4.98 -13.43 4.37
N ILE A 122 5.59 -13.86 3.26
CA ILE A 122 4.88 -14.53 2.14
C ILE A 122 4.31 -15.87 2.64
N ASN A 123 3.15 -16.28 2.12
CA ASN A 123 2.43 -17.49 2.53
C ASN A 123 2.04 -17.49 4.02
N SER A 124 1.72 -16.31 4.58
CA SER A 124 1.19 -16.19 5.93
C SER A 124 -0.32 -15.96 5.91
N TYR A 125 -0.99 -16.23 7.04
CA TYR A 125 -2.44 -15.99 7.18
C TYR A 125 -2.81 -14.51 7.35
N TRP A 126 -1.82 -13.63 7.55
CA TRP A 126 -2.02 -12.22 7.88
C TRP A 126 -1.48 -11.24 6.83
N PHE A 127 -0.68 -11.70 5.86
CA PHE A 127 -0.20 -10.90 4.75
C PHE A 127 -0.35 -11.67 3.44
N ILE A 128 -1.30 -11.22 2.61
CA ILE A 128 -1.64 -11.85 1.33
C ILE A 128 -0.96 -11.08 0.20
N THR A 129 -0.41 -11.81 -0.77
CA THR A 129 0.35 -11.27 -1.90
C THR A 129 -0.30 -11.68 -3.21
#